data_AF-A0AAV7EBG0-F1
#
_entry.id   AF-A0AAV7EBG0-F1
#
_cell.length_a   1.000
_cell.length_b   1.000
_cell.length_c   1.000
_cell.angle_alpha   90.00
_cell.angle_beta   90.00
_cell.angle_gamma   90.00
#
_symmetry.space_group_name_H-M   'P 1'
#
loop_
_entity.id
_entity.type
_entity.pdbx_description
1 polymer ?
#
loop_
_entity_poly.entity_id
_entity_poly.type
_entity_poly.pdbx_seq_one_letter_code
_entity_poly.pdbx_strand_id
1 'polypeptide(L)'
;MAQFPPPMRQSVVKRSKKYLEEALYNRLFRQGSSDKSVRTEVNQFLKSHKRVYKWEVGMSVKKLRARKRYGAALKLSEAMAKRGMNLTVSDHAIQLDLVAKTRDISAAEKYFMDLPESAKNQLCYGALLNCYCKDLMTEKAEALMAKMKELRFASSSMAYNSLMTLYTKASQPEKIPSIIQDMKAADVMPDCYTYNVWMRGLAAVNDIDGFEKAEMALKTLEKKNHEKGSWRFPVSDNSVWRIGNLVEVYRVWRSLKLAFPKVANISYLNMIQVLVNLNDLPGAVKCFKEWESSYETYDIRIANALIGGYTKADMLDEAEKMKNHAIRRKAKPNSKTWEIFMDYYLRKENVEEAVKCIRNAIEAGRGDGGKWVPSRDAIHQIMSHFLQEKDVEGAEGLLEILDKAEYEKGEKVFESLIRTYAAAGQKSPLIRRRLKMEKIEVSYLYSAAFPLLSPVLESSSNILLNEGGKEDRRRRLLAAVYNNQGSFQAILAEEERLVIIRFGHDWDETCMQMDEVLASVAETIKNFAVIYLVDITEVPDFNTMYELYDPSTVMFFFRNKHIMIDLGTGNNNKINWALKDKQEFIDIVETVYRGARKGRGLVIAPKDYSTKYRY
;
A
#
# COMPACT_ATOMS: atom_id res chain seq x y z
N MET A 1 15.97 31.04 -77.79
CA MET A 1 14.79 31.09 -76.90
C MET A 1 14.00 29.80 -77.10
N ALA A 2 14.20 28.80 -76.23
CA ALA A 2 13.46 27.54 -76.28
C ALA A 2 12.42 27.54 -75.15
N GLN A 3 11.14 27.53 -75.52
CA GLN A 3 10.01 27.53 -74.60
C GLN A 3 9.82 26.15 -73.97
N PHE A 4 9.80 26.09 -72.64
CA PHE A 4 9.48 24.88 -71.88
C PHE A 4 7.99 24.52 -72.03
N PRO A 5 7.62 23.23 -72.13
CA PRO A 5 6.22 22.81 -72.14
C PRO A 5 5.57 22.99 -70.76
N PRO A 6 4.25 23.23 -70.68
CA PRO A 6 3.56 23.50 -69.42
C PRO A 6 3.47 22.24 -68.55
N PRO A 7 3.43 22.38 -67.21
CA PRO A 7 3.36 21.23 -66.31
C PRO A 7 2.01 20.52 -66.46
N MET A 8 2.06 19.23 -66.79
CA MET A 8 0.89 18.36 -66.77
C MET A 8 0.27 18.35 -65.36
N ARG A 9 -0.92 18.96 -65.24
CA ARG A 9 -1.78 18.77 -64.06
C ARG A 9 -2.20 17.31 -64.03
N GLN A 10 -1.51 16.49 -63.23
CA GLN A 10 -2.00 15.16 -62.88
C GLN A 10 -3.37 15.33 -62.21
N SER A 11 -4.41 14.81 -62.87
CA SER A 11 -5.75 14.78 -62.32
C SER A 11 -5.69 14.04 -60.98
N VAL A 12 -6.13 14.71 -59.92
CA VAL A 12 -6.33 14.08 -58.62
C VAL A 12 -7.48 13.09 -58.81
N VAL A 13 -7.14 11.84 -59.14
CA VAL A 13 -8.07 10.73 -59.16
C VAL A 13 -8.76 10.73 -57.79
N LYS A 14 -10.07 11.02 -57.79
CA LYS A 14 -10.94 10.90 -56.61
C LYS A 14 -10.76 9.50 -56.05
N ARG A 15 -9.97 9.35 -54.98
CA ARG A 15 -9.82 8.10 -54.24
C ARG A 15 -11.22 7.67 -53.80
N SER A 16 -11.67 6.53 -54.32
CA SER A 16 -12.94 5.89 -53.97
C SER A 16 -13.13 5.83 -52.45
N LYS A 17 -14.28 6.33 -51.95
CA LYS A 17 -14.69 6.31 -50.54
C LYS A 17 -14.95 4.88 -49.97
N LYS A 18 -14.61 3.82 -50.71
CA LYS A 18 -14.95 2.42 -50.38
C LYS A 18 -14.04 1.78 -49.30
N TYR A 19 -12.96 2.44 -48.87
CA TYR A 19 -12.00 1.93 -47.87
C TYR A 19 -11.57 2.97 -46.81
N LEU A 20 -12.52 3.65 -46.16
CA LEU A 20 -12.22 4.33 -44.90
C LEU A 20 -12.38 3.33 -43.75
N GLU A 21 -11.46 2.37 -43.68
CA GLU A 21 -11.33 1.52 -42.50
C GLU A 21 -11.03 2.43 -41.29
N GLU A 22 -11.73 2.20 -40.18
CA GLU A 22 -11.50 2.90 -38.92
C GLU A 22 -10.00 2.85 -38.56
N ALA A 23 -9.35 4.02 -38.48
CA ALA A 23 -7.92 4.12 -38.20
C ALA A 23 -7.58 3.28 -36.96
N LEU A 24 -6.50 2.49 -37.03
CA LEU A 24 -6.15 1.51 -35.98
C LEU A 24 -6.25 2.08 -34.56
N TYR A 25 -5.82 3.33 -34.35
CA TYR A 25 -5.92 3.96 -33.04
C TYR A 25 -7.37 4.14 -32.54
N ASN A 26 -8.33 4.52 -33.39
CA ASN A 26 -9.73 4.68 -32.99
C ASN A 26 -10.30 3.35 -32.52
N ARG A 27 -9.99 2.29 -33.26
CA ARG A 27 -10.38 0.92 -32.91
C ARG A 27 -9.80 0.48 -31.57
N LEU A 28 -8.51 0.73 -31.33
CA LEU A 28 -7.85 0.37 -30.06
C LEU A 28 -8.44 1.07 -28.82
N PHE A 29 -9.17 2.16 -29.01
CA PHE A 29 -9.83 2.91 -27.92
C PHE A 29 -11.37 2.84 -27.99
N ARG A 30 -11.95 1.95 -28.81
CA ARG A 30 -13.40 1.87 -29.04
C ARG A 30 -14.19 1.54 -27.77
N GLN A 31 -13.65 0.68 -26.92
CA GLN A 31 -14.23 0.33 -25.61
C GLN A 31 -13.75 1.26 -24.47
N GLY A 32 -13.18 2.43 -24.80
CA GLY A 32 -12.70 3.41 -23.83
C GLY A 32 -11.21 3.33 -23.53
N SER A 33 -10.75 4.22 -22.63
CA SER A 33 -9.33 4.48 -22.38
C SER A 33 -8.73 3.69 -21.20
N SER A 34 -9.47 2.72 -20.66
CA SER A 34 -9.02 1.88 -19.55
C SER A 34 -7.88 0.94 -19.98
N ASP A 35 -7.02 0.52 -19.05
CA ASP A 35 -5.89 -0.37 -19.38
C ASP A 35 -6.36 -1.72 -19.92
N LYS A 36 -7.39 -2.26 -19.26
CA LYS A 36 -8.00 -3.56 -19.58
C LYS A 36 -8.65 -3.53 -20.96
N SER A 37 -9.46 -2.50 -21.25
CA SER A 37 -10.14 -2.38 -22.56
C SER A 37 -9.14 -2.28 -23.72
N VAL A 38 -8.10 -1.44 -23.58
CA VAL A 38 -7.08 -1.27 -24.61
C VAL A 38 -6.27 -2.56 -24.82
N ARG A 39 -5.92 -3.30 -23.75
CA ARG A 39 -5.25 -4.61 -23.88
C ARG A 39 -6.12 -5.63 -24.62
N THR A 40 -7.42 -5.68 -24.31
CA THR A 40 -8.37 -6.59 -24.97
C THR A 40 -8.48 -6.28 -26.46
N GLU A 41 -8.65 -5.01 -26.82
CA GLU A 41 -8.72 -4.57 -28.23
C GLU A 41 -7.42 -4.84 -28.99
N VAL A 42 -6.25 -4.58 -28.38
CA VAL A 42 -4.96 -4.95 -28.98
C VAL A 42 -4.88 -6.46 -29.20
N ASN A 43 -5.27 -7.27 -28.21
CA ASN A 43 -5.25 -8.73 -28.35
C ASN A 43 -6.20 -9.24 -29.45
N GLN A 44 -7.40 -8.70 -29.54
CA GLN A 44 -8.36 -9.03 -30.60
C GLN A 44 -7.81 -8.63 -31.97
N PHE A 45 -7.22 -7.44 -32.09
CA PHE A 45 -6.56 -7.00 -33.31
C PHE A 45 -5.41 -7.93 -33.72
N LEU A 46 -4.56 -8.34 -32.77
CA LEU A 46 -3.44 -9.26 -33.04
C LEU A 46 -3.88 -10.67 -33.44
N LYS A 47 -5.08 -11.11 -33.03
CA LYS A 47 -5.71 -12.34 -33.52
C LYS A 47 -6.30 -12.19 -34.93
N SER A 48 -6.57 -10.97 -35.38
CA SER A 48 -7.08 -10.73 -36.74
C SER A 48 -5.97 -10.80 -37.79
N HIS A 49 -6.29 -11.34 -38.97
CA HIS A 49 -5.42 -11.36 -40.16
C HIS A 49 -5.40 -10.03 -40.93
N LYS A 50 -5.98 -8.97 -40.36
CA LYS A 50 -6.10 -7.68 -41.03
C LYS A 50 -4.71 -7.05 -41.22
N ARG A 51 -4.41 -6.64 -42.44
CA ARG A 51 -3.21 -5.87 -42.77
C ARG A 51 -3.39 -4.43 -42.31
N VAL A 52 -2.34 -3.85 -41.71
CA VAL A 52 -2.28 -2.44 -41.29
C VAL A 52 -1.02 -1.82 -41.82
N TYR A 53 -1.09 -0.52 -42.10
CA TYR A 53 0.07 0.21 -42.61
C TYR A 53 1.02 0.62 -41.47
N LYS A 54 2.31 0.71 -41.77
CA LYS A 54 3.35 1.13 -40.82
C LYS A 54 3.02 2.47 -40.13
N TRP A 55 2.49 3.44 -40.88
CA TRP A 55 2.14 4.75 -40.33
C TRP A 55 1.00 4.68 -39.28
N GLU A 56 0.04 3.76 -39.45
CA GLU A 56 -1.06 3.55 -38.51
C GLU A 56 -0.57 2.92 -37.20
N VAL A 57 0.34 1.95 -37.32
CA VAL A 57 1.02 1.33 -36.18
C VAL A 57 1.85 2.37 -35.44
N GLY A 58 2.68 3.14 -36.14
CA GLY A 58 3.50 4.20 -35.54
C GLY A 58 2.67 5.26 -34.81
N MET A 59 1.54 5.68 -35.39
CA MET A 59 0.61 6.62 -34.75
C MET A 59 -0.04 6.01 -33.50
N SER A 60 -0.44 4.75 -33.59
CA SER A 60 -1.05 4.02 -32.47
C SER A 60 -0.07 3.82 -31.32
N VAL A 61 1.18 3.44 -31.60
CA VAL A 61 2.26 3.31 -30.60
C VAL A 61 2.54 4.66 -29.93
N LYS A 62 2.63 5.76 -30.68
CA LYS A 62 2.81 7.11 -30.11
C LYS A 62 1.65 7.50 -29.18
N LYS A 63 0.40 7.24 -29.58
CA LYS A 63 -0.78 7.52 -28.74
C LYS A 63 -0.84 6.65 -27.49
N LEU A 64 -0.51 5.36 -27.59
CA LEU A 64 -0.42 4.46 -26.44
C LEU A 64 0.67 4.90 -25.46
N ARG A 65 1.83 5.32 -25.96
CA ARG A 65 2.93 5.89 -25.14
C ARG A 65 2.51 7.17 -24.43
N ALA A 66 1.85 8.10 -25.13
CA ALA A 66 1.35 9.34 -24.53
C ALA A 66 0.34 9.09 -23.39
N ARG A 67 -0.43 8.00 -23.47
CA ARG A 67 -1.37 7.56 -22.44
C ARG A 67 -0.77 6.59 -21.41
N LYS A 68 0.56 6.43 -21.38
CA LYS A 68 1.31 5.53 -20.48
C LYS A 68 0.90 4.05 -20.57
N ARG A 69 0.37 3.61 -21.71
CA ARG A 69 -0.01 2.20 -22.00
C ARG A 69 1.17 1.45 -22.61
N TYR A 70 2.28 1.34 -21.89
CA TYR A 70 3.54 0.83 -22.42
C TYR A 70 3.48 -0.65 -22.82
N GLY A 71 2.83 -1.50 -22.02
CA GLY A 71 2.71 -2.93 -22.33
C GLY A 71 1.93 -3.21 -23.62
N ALA A 72 0.81 -2.51 -23.83
CA ALA A 72 0.03 -2.61 -25.06
C ALA A 72 0.81 -2.08 -26.28
N ALA A 73 1.55 -0.98 -26.11
CA ALA A 73 2.40 -0.41 -27.16
C ALA A 73 3.55 -1.35 -27.54
N LEU A 74 4.23 -1.96 -26.57
CA LEU A 74 5.31 -2.92 -26.82
C LEU A 74 4.76 -4.15 -27.56
N LYS A 75 3.66 -4.73 -27.07
CA LYS A 75 3.04 -5.91 -27.68
C LYS A 75 2.63 -5.66 -29.13
N LEU A 76 2.08 -4.48 -29.42
CA LEU A 76 1.75 -4.07 -30.78
C LEU A 76 3.01 -3.96 -31.65
N SER A 77 4.06 -3.29 -31.16
CA SER A 77 5.33 -3.12 -31.89
C SER A 77 6.01 -4.46 -32.21
N GLU A 78 6.13 -5.35 -31.23
CA GLU A 78 6.75 -6.67 -31.40
C GLU A 78 5.96 -7.56 -32.36
N ALA A 79 4.63 -7.58 -32.24
CA ALA A 79 3.81 -8.39 -33.12
C ALA A 79 3.84 -7.89 -34.57
N MET A 80 3.94 -6.58 -34.78
CA MET A 80 4.08 -6.02 -36.13
C MET A 80 5.46 -6.31 -36.72
N ALA A 81 6.53 -6.25 -35.93
CA ALA A 81 7.86 -6.67 -36.36
C ALA A 81 7.88 -8.16 -36.78
N LYS A 82 7.24 -9.05 -35.99
CA LYS A 82 7.07 -10.48 -36.35
C LYS A 82 6.27 -10.71 -37.64
N ARG A 83 5.37 -9.78 -38.01
CA ARG A 83 4.61 -9.83 -39.27
C ARG A 83 5.40 -9.27 -40.48
N GLY A 84 6.71 -9.03 -40.34
CA GLY A 84 7.59 -8.59 -41.43
C GLY A 84 7.60 -7.07 -41.65
N MET A 85 7.19 -6.27 -40.67
CA MET A 85 7.29 -4.81 -40.76
C MET A 85 8.71 -4.35 -40.42
N ASN A 86 9.41 -3.75 -41.39
CA ASN A 86 10.76 -3.21 -41.17
C ASN A 86 10.72 -2.00 -40.23
N LEU A 87 11.38 -2.12 -39.08
CA LEU A 87 11.54 -1.05 -38.10
C LEU A 87 12.56 -0.03 -38.61
N THR A 88 12.24 1.27 -38.48
CA THR A 88 13.24 2.32 -38.68
C THR A 88 14.14 2.43 -37.45
N VAL A 89 15.25 3.16 -37.58
CA VAL A 89 16.12 3.49 -36.44
C VAL A 89 15.36 4.27 -35.34
N SER A 90 14.39 5.12 -35.73
CA SER A 90 13.50 5.76 -34.76
C SER A 90 12.56 4.77 -34.07
N ASP A 91 12.12 3.71 -34.76
CA ASP A 91 11.26 2.68 -34.18
C ASP A 91 12.06 1.83 -33.17
N HIS A 92 13.33 1.55 -33.45
CA HIS A 92 14.24 0.89 -32.50
C HIS A 92 14.45 1.70 -31.21
N ALA A 93 14.65 3.02 -31.32
CA ALA A 93 14.74 3.90 -30.14
C ALA A 93 13.44 3.93 -29.32
N ILE A 94 12.28 3.89 -29.99
CA ILE A 94 10.96 3.80 -29.34
C ILE A 94 10.78 2.45 -28.66
N GLN A 95 11.19 1.37 -29.32
CA GLN A 95 11.10 0.01 -28.78
C GLN A 95 12.00 -0.15 -27.56
N LEU A 96 13.20 0.44 -27.58
CA LEU A 96 14.09 0.47 -26.42
C LEU A 96 13.43 1.15 -25.20
N ASP A 97 12.84 2.35 -25.38
CA ASP A 97 12.10 3.05 -24.31
C ASP A 97 10.86 2.26 -23.83
N LEU A 98 10.24 1.45 -24.70
CA LEU A 98 9.11 0.59 -24.34
C LEU A 98 9.55 -0.65 -23.56
N VAL A 99 10.65 -1.29 -23.98
CA VAL A 99 11.21 -2.47 -23.30
C VAL A 99 11.66 -2.08 -21.88
N ALA A 100 12.40 -0.98 -21.73
CA ALA A 100 12.85 -0.50 -20.42
C ALA A 100 11.68 -0.29 -19.45
N LYS A 101 10.57 0.28 -19.92
CA LYS A 101 9.39 0.57 -19.09
C LYS A 101 8.48 -0.63 -18.79
N THR A 102 8.74 -1.80 -19.37
CA THR A 102 7.85 -2.97 -19.26
C THR A 102 8.52 -4.24 -18.79
N ARG A 103 9.81 -4.43 -19.08
CA ARG A 103 10.61 -5.64 -18.79
C ARG A 103 11.95 -5.28 -18.11
N ASP A 104 12.03 -4.09 -17.55
CA ASP A 104 13.20 -3.52 -16.87
C ASP A 104 14.37 -3.17 -17.79
N ILE A 105 15.35 -2.47 -17.22
CA ILE A 105 16.47 -1.90 -17.94
C ILE A 105 17.45 -2.93 -18.48
N SER A 106 17.62 -4.07 -17.79
CA SER A 106 18.48 -5.17 -18.25
C SER A 106 18.00 -5.76 -19.58
N ALA A 107 16.67 -5.83 -19.78
CA ALA A 107 16.11 -6.26 -21.06
C ALA A 107 16.33 -5.20 -22.16
N ALA A 108 16.34 -3.92 -21.80
CA ALA A 108 16.66 -2.84 -22.73
C ALA A 108 18.15 -2.83 -23.11
N GLU A 109 19.05 -3.05 -22.16
CA GLU A 109 20.49 -3.21 -22.42
C GLU A 109 20.75 -4.38 -23.39
N LYS A 110 20.15 -5.54 -23.13
CA LYS A 110 20.24 -6.70 -24.03
C LYS A 110 19.73 -6.36 -25.43
N TYR A 111 18.56 -5.75 -25.53
CA TYR A 111 18.01 -5.31 -26.81
C TYR A 111 18.94 -4.34 -27.54
N PHE A 112 19.57 -3.41 -26.82
CA PHE A 112 20.52 -2.47 -27.40
C PHE A 112 21.79 -3.17 -27.90
N MET A 113 22.32 -4.15 -27.16
CA MET A 113 23.48 -4.93 -27.58
C MET A 113 23.21 -5.79 -28.81
N ASP A 114 22.00 -6.36 -28.91
CA ASP A 114 21.54 -7.18 -30.03
C ASP A 114 21.25 -6.35 -31.31
N LEU A 115 21.18 -5.01 -31.22
CA LEU A 115 20.99 -4.16 -32.39
C LEU A 115 22.25 -4.15 -33.29
N PRO A 116 22.09 -4.17 -34.62
CA PRO A 116 23.21 -3.98 -35.52
C PRO A 116 23.80 -2.58 -35.34
N GLU A 117 25.11 -2.43 -35.52
CA GLU A 117 25.82 -1.16 -35.28
C GLU A 117 25.27 -0.02 -36.17
N SER A 118 24.80 -0.35 -37.37
CA SER A 118 24.13 0.60 -38.28
C SER A 118 22.80 1.16 -37.75
N ALA A 119 22.16 0.48 -36.78
CA ALA A 119 20.95 0.93 -36.10
C ALA A 119 21.24 1.65 -34.76
N LYS A 120 22.48 1.66 -34.26
CA LYS A 120 22.86 2.34 -33.02
C LYS A 120 23.22 3.81 -33.26
N ASN A 121 22.21 4.61 -33.61
CA ASN A 121 22.40 6.05 -33.83
C ASN A 121 22.17 6.88 -32.55
N GLN A 122 22.31 8.20 -32.68
CA GLN A 122 22.03 9.18 -31.62
C GLN A 122 20.67 8.98 -30.90
N LEU A 123 19.62 8.54 -31.60
CA LEU A 123 18.31 8.31 -31.00
C LEU A 123 18.30 7.08 -30.08
N CYS A 124 18.96 6.00 -30.48
CA CYS A 124 19.08 4.78 -29.67
C CYS A 124 19.92 5.03 -28.42
N TYR A 125 21.08 5.69 -28.57
CA TYR A 125 21.91 6.09 -27.42
C TYR A 125 21.17 7.06 -26.48
N GLY A 126 20.48 8.06 -27.03
CA GLY A 126 19.67 9.00 -26.23
C GLY A 126 18.48 8.33 -25.53
N ALA A 127 17.85 7.34 -26.15
CA ALA A 127 16.79 6.56 -25.52
C ALA A 127 17.31 5.72 -24.35
N LEU A 128 18.47 5.07 -24.51
CA LEU A 128 19.12 4.31 -23.43
C LEU A 128 19.52 5.23 -22.26
N LEU A 129 20.14 6.38 -22.57
CA LEU A 129 20.50 7.38 -21.57
C LEU A 129 19.28 7.84 -20.77
N ASN A 130 18.17 8.15 -21.44
CA ASN A 130 16.92 8.53 -20.78
C ASN A 130 16.33 7.41 -19.90
N CYS A 131 16.62 6.13 -20.21
CA CYS A 131 16.24 5.02 -19.34
C CYS A 131 17.12 4.99 -18.09
N TYR A 132 18.46 5.06 -18.23
CA TYR A 132 19.37 5.13 -17.07
C TYR A 132 19.06 6.32 -16.17
N CYS A 133 18.76 7.49 -16.74
CA CYS A 133 18.38 8.68 -15.97
C CYS A 133 17.06 8.53 -15.20
N LYS A 134 16.13 7.68 -15.66
CA LYS A 134 14.86 7.46 -14.97
C LYS A 134 14.98 6.44 -13.85
N ASP A 135 15.80 5.42 -14.05
CA ASP A 135 16.06 4.36 -13.08
C ASP A 135 17.17 4.74 -12.09
N LEU A 136 17.64 6.00 -12.14
CA LEU A 136 18.63 6.59 -11.25
C LEU A 136 20.01 5.90 -11.27
N MET A 137 20.39 5.30 -12.40
CA MET A 137 21.68 4.65 -12.59
C MET A 137 22.75 5.66 -13.01
N THR A 138 23.32 6.39 -12.04
CA THR A 138 24.27 7.49 -12.25
C THR A 138 25.53 7.07 -13.01
N GLU A 139 26.25 6.05 -12.54
CA GLU A 139 27.52 5.62 -13.14
C GLU A 139 27.36 5.18 -14.60
N LYS A 140 26.33 4.36 -14.89
CA LYS A 140 26.04 3.90 -16.26
C LYS A 140 25.62 5.06 -17.17
N ALA A 141 24.86 6.03 -16.65
CA ALA A 141 24.45 7.22 -17.40
C ALA A 141 25.66 8.10 -17.76
N GLU A 142 26.57 8.33 -16.81
CA GLU A 142 27.81 9.10 -17.03
C GLU A 142 28.72 8.42 -18.05
N ALA A 143 28.95 7.10 -17.92
CA ALA A 143 29.74 6.32 -18.86
C ALA A 143 29.13 6.33 -20.28
N LEU A 144 27.81 6.20 -20.39
CA LEU A 144 27.12 6.28 -21.68
C LEU A 144 27.21 7.69 -22.29
N MET A 145 27.11 8.75 -21.47
CA MET A 145 27.26 10.12 -21.93
C MET A 145 28.68 10.39 -22.44
N ALA A 146 29.72 9.88 -21.77
CA ALA A 146 31.09 9.96 -22.25
C ALA A 146 31.25 9.30 -23.63
N LYS A 147 30.74 8.06 -23.78
CA LYS A 147 30.72 7.37 -25.07
C LYS A 147 29.93 8.11 -26.15
N MET A 148 28.80 8.74 -25.79
CA MET A 148 28.03 9.59 -26.71
C MET A 148 28.81 10.84 -27.14
N LYS A 149 29.64 11.42 -26.27
CA LYS A 149 30.51 12.56 -26.61
C LYS A 149 31.62 12.13 -27.56
N GLU A 150 32.29 11.00 -27.31
CA GLU A 150 33.32 10.42 -28.20
C GLU A 150 32.79 10.17 -29.61
N LEU A 151 31.59 9.61 -29.71
CA LEU A 151 30.91 9.32 -30.99
C LEU A 151 30.26 10.55 -31.64
N ARG A 152 30.36 11.75 -31.03
CA ARG A 152 29.68 12.98 -31.46
C ARG A 152 28.16 12.87 -31.56
N PHE A 153 27.56 11.96 -30.79
CA PHE A 153 26.11 11.77 -30.70
C PHE A 153 25.46 12.67 -29.64
N ALA A 154 26.25 13.34 -28.78
CA ALA A 154 25.78 14.29 -27.77
C ALA A 154 25.51 15.71 -28.33
N SER A 155 24.85 15.82 -29.49
CA SER A 155 24.55 17.11 -30.15
C SER A 155 23.19 17.71 -29.76
N SER A 156 22.36 16.96 -29.03
CA SER A 156 21.01 17.39 -28.65
C SER A 156 20.93 17.86 -27.20
N SER A 157 20.19 18.94 -26.94
CA SER A 157 19.87 19.43 -25.58
C SER A 157 19.22 18.37 -24.70
N MET A 158 18.45 17.45 -25.30
CA MET A 158 17.71 16.40 -24.59
C MET A 158 18.61 15.46 -23.77
N ALA A 159 19.82 15.13 -24.25
CA ALA A 159 20.76 14.26 -23.53
C ALA A 159 21.29 14.92 -22.25
N TYR A 160 21.71 16.18 -22.35
CA TYR A 160 22.13 17.01 -21.22
C TYR A 160 20.98 17.21 -20.23
N ASN A 161 19.79 17.52 -20.72
CA ASN A 161 18.58 17.71 -19.92
C ASN A 161 18.20 16.45 -19.11
N SER A 162 18.32 15.27 -19.72
CA SER A 162 18.11 13.98 -19.03
C SER A 162 19.13 13.78 -17.90
N LEU A 163 20.40 14.12 -18.12
CA LEU A 163 21.46 13.99 -17.12
C LEU A 163 21.30 15.00 -15.96
N MET A 164 20.96 16.26 -16.25
CA MET A 164 20.68 17.25 -15.22
C MET A 164 19.47 16.86 -14.35
N THR A 165 18.44 16.26 -14.98
CA THR A 165 17.26 15.76 -14.25
C THR A 165 17.61 14.58 -13.36
N LEU A 166 18.52 13.70 -13.81
CA LEU A 166 19.05 12.61 -12.99
C LEU A 166 19.74 13.15 -11.73
N TYR A 167 20.67 14.11 -11.86
CA TYR A 167 21.36 14.70 -10.71
C TYR A 167 20.41 15.40 -9.73
N THR A 168 19.38 16.08 -10.25
CA THR A 168 18.35 16.70 -9.39
C THR A 168 17.61 15.65 -8.54
N LYS A 169 17.34 14.47 -9.11
CA LYS A 169 16.64 13.37 -8.41
C LYS A 169 17.56 12.54 -7.52
N ALA A 170 18.83 12.40 -7.90
CA ALA A 170 19.86 11.71 -7.13
C ALA A 170 20.37 12.55 -5.94
N SER A 171 19.75 13.71 -5.67
CA SER A 171 20.16 14.66 -4.62
C SER A 171 21.61 15.13 -4.77
N GLN A 172 22.09 15.26 -6.02
CA GLN A 172 23.42 15.80 -6.37
C GLN A 172 23.31 17.05 -7.27
N PRO A 173 22.52 18.08 -6.90
CA PRO A 173 22.31 19.26 -7.73
C PRO A 173 23.58 20.09 -7.99
N GLU A 174 24.63 19.93 -7.19
CA GLU A 174 25.94 20.58 -7.31
C GLU A 174 26.69 20.26 -8.61
N LYS A 175 26.36 19.12 -9.26
CA LYS A 175 26.94 18.75 -10.57
C LYS A 175 26.26 19.44 -11.76
N ILE A 176 25.11 20.09 -11.57
CA ILE A 176 24.35 20.67 -12.68
C ILE A 176 25.09 21.83 -13.38
N PRO A 177 25.79 22.75 -12.67
CA PRO A 177 26.56 23.81 -13.31
C PRO A 177 27.68 23.32 -14.23
N SER A 178 28.37 22.22 -13.90
CA SER A 178 29.42 21.66 -14.77
C SER A 178 28.82 21.11 -16.06
N ILE A 179 27.64 20.49 -16.01
CA ILE A 179 26.92 20.05 -17.21
C ILE A 179 26.52 21.23 -18.12
N ILE A 180 26.16 22.38 -17.56
CA ILE A 180 25.88 23.60 -18.34
C ILE A 180 27.14 24.14 -19.01
N GLN A 181 28.30 24.09 -18.32
CA GLN A 181 29.58 24.48 -18.91
C GLN A 181 29.97 23.53 -20.05
N ASP A 182 29.83 22.22 -19.85
CA ASP A 182 30.05 21.20 -20.88
C ASP A 182 29.16 21.43 -22.10
N MET A 183 27.89 21.77 -21.87
CA MET A 183 26.91 22.03 -22.94
C MET A 183 27.32 23.26 -23.77
N LYS A 184 27.84 24.31 -23.12
CA LYS A 184 28.40 25.49 -23.81
C LYS A 184 29.69 25.15 -24.56
N ALA A 185 30.58 24.35 -23.98
CA ALA A 185 31.83 23.93 -24.62
C ALA A 185 31.58 23.04 -25.86
N ALA A 186 30.49 22.27 -25.84
CA ALA A 186 30.04 21.45 -26.96
C ALA A 186 29.18 22.20 -28.00
N ASP A 187 29.03 23.53 -27.88
CA ASP A 187 28.18 24.39 -28.73
C ASP A 187 26.72 23.91 -28.84
N VAL A 188 26.20 23.30 -27.76
CA VAL A 188 24.81 22.88 -27.68
C VAL A 188 24.01 23.98 -26.98
N MET A 189 23.04 24.57 -27.68
CA MET A 189 22.23 25.65 -27.13
C MET A 189 21.28 25.15 -26.01
N PRO A 190 21.34 25.72 -24.79
CA PRO A 190 20.36 25.47 -23.74
C PRO A 190 18.95 25.84 -24.18
N ASP A 191 17.98 24.97 -23.90
CA ASP A 191 16.56 25.24 -24.17
C ASP A 191 15.82 25.67 -22.90
N CYS A 192 14.54 26.05 -23.02
CA CYS A 192 13.74 26.46 -21.86
C CYS A 192 13.68 25.36 -20.77
N TYR A 193 13.75 24.08 -21.16
CA TYR A 193 13.75 22.99 -20.21
C TYR A 193 15.10 22.89 -19.48
N THR A 194 16.21 23.11 -20.17
CA THR A 194 17.56 23.20 -19.58
C THR A 194 17.61 24.22 -18.45
N TYR A 195 17.17 25.46 -18.70
CA TYR A 195 17.15 26.51 -17.68
C TYR A 195 16.22 26.17 -16.51
N ASN A 196 15.06 25.55 -16.77
CA ASN A 196 14.15 25.13 -15.70
C ASN A 196 14.74 24.04 -14.80
N VAL A 197 15.50 23.08 -15.34
CA VAL A 197 16.21 22.09 -14.53
C VAL A 197 17.37 22.73 -13.77
N TRP A 198 18.12 23.63 -14.41
CA TRP A 198 19.22 24.35 -13.77
C TRP A 198 18.75 25.16 -12.56
N MET A 199 17.68 25.93 -12.75
CA MET A 199 17.01 26.70 -11.69
C MET A 199 16.56 25.82 -10.52
N ARG A 200 16.05 24.60 -10.77
CA ARG A 200 15.70 23.66 -9.69
C ARG A 200 16.91 23.18 -8.91
N GLY A 201 18.00 22.91 -9.61
CA GLY A 201 19.26 22.51 -8.99
C GLY A 201 19.78 23.59 -8.05
N LEU A 202 19.85 24.82 -8.54
CA LEU A 202 20.33 25.99 -7.79
C LEU A 202 19.45 26.28 -6.57
N ALA A 203 18.12 26.21 -6.73
CA ALA A 203 17.19 26.37 -5.60
C ALA A 203 17.36 25.28 -4.53
N ALA A 204 17.73 24.05 -4.90
CA ALA A 204 18.00 22.98 -3.93
C ALA A 204 19.31 23.19 -3.14
N VAL A 205 20.28 23.91 -3.72
CA VAL A 205 21.57 24.27 -3.08
C VAL A 205 21.47 25.62 -2.36
N ASN A 206 20.33 26.30 -2.43
CA ASN A 206 20.10 27.65 -1.91
C ASN A 206 21.07 28.70 -2.51
N ASP A 207 21.52 28.51 -3.76
CA ASP A 207 22.35 29.45 -4.51
C ASP A 207 21.46 30.49 -5.22
N ILE A 208 21.25 31.62 -4.54
CA ILE A 208 20.39 32.72 -5.01
C ILE A 208 21.04 33.45 -6.21
N ASP A 209 22.36 33.69 -6.16
CA ASP A 209 23.08 34.41 -7.21
C ASP A 209 23.13 33.62 -8.52
N GLY A 210 23.35 32.31 -8.43
CA GLY A 210 23.29 31.41 -9.58
C GLY A 210 21.90 31.36 -10.19
N PHE A 211 20.86 31.37 -9.35
CA PHE A 211 19.47 31.35 -9.78
C PHE A 211 19.11 32.60 -10.59
N GLU A 212 19.45 33.79 -10.09
CA GLU A 212 19.19 35.06 -10.80
C GLU A 212 19.89 35.12 -12.16
N LYS A 213 21.11 34.58 -12.26
CA LYS A 213 21.84 34.47 -13.54
C LYS A 213 21.15 33.53 -14.52
N ALA A 214 20.68 32.37 -14.07
CA ALA A 214 19.92 31.43 -14.89
C ALA A 214 18.58 32.03 -15.35
N GLU A 215 17.93 32.81 -14.48
CA GLU A 215 16.68 33.51 -14.77
C GLU A 215 16.86 34.62 -15.81
N MET A 216 17.90 35.45 -15.68
CA MET A 216 18.21 36.51 -16.65
C MET A 216 18.53 35.94 -18.04
N ALA A 217 19.24 34.82 -18.09
CA ALA A 217 19.51 34.11 -19.33
C ALA A 217 18.23 33.54 -19.96
N LEU A 218 17.32 32.97 -19.16
CA LEU A 218 16.01 32.53 -19.62
C LEU A 218 15.19 33.71 -20.18
N LYS A 219 15.12 34.84 -19.46
CA LYS A 219 14.43 36.06 -19.91
C LYS A 219 14.95 36.55 -21.28
N THR A 220 16.25 36.46 -21.51
CA THR A 220 16.88 36.84 -22.79
C THR A 220 16.50 35.87 -23.91
N LEU A 221 16.45 34.57 -23.62
CA LEU A 221 16.03 33.53 -24.56
C LEU A 221 14.53 33.63 -24.88
N GLU A 222 13.70 33.96 -23.90
CA GLU A 222 12.26 34.20 -24.06
C GLU A 222 11.98 35.38 -24.98
N LYS A 223 12.67 36.51 -24.81
CA LYS A 223 12.55 37.67 -25.72
C LYS A 223 12.87 37.30 -27.17
N LYS A 224 13.98 36.57 -27.40
CA LYS A 224 14.37 36.09 -28.73
C LYS A 224 13.38 35.08 -29.33
N ASN A 225 12.73 34.27 -28.51
CA ASN A 225 11.73 33.28 -28.97
C ASN A 225 10.37 33.92 -29.23
N HIS A 226 10.00 34.97 -28.49
CA HIS A 226 8.82 35.80 -28.73
C HIS A 226 8.86 36.46 -30.11
N GLU A 227 10.01 37.03 -30.49
CA GLU A 227 10.24 37.63 -31.81
C GLU A 227 10.12 36.60 -32.96
N LYS A 228 10.37 35.31 -32.67
CA LYS A 228 10.35 34.21 -33.65
C LYS A 228 9.01 33.44 -33.68
N GLY A 229 7.99 33.85 -32.93
CA GLY A 229 6.66 33.23 -32.94
C GLY A 229 6.60 31.76 -32.47
N SER A 230 7.66 31.22 -31.87
CA SER A 230 7.77 29.83 -31.43
C SER A 230 7.71 29.76 -29.90
N TRP A 231 6.53 30.04 -29.33
CA TRP A 231 6.31 29.96 -27.89
C TRP A 231 5.70 28.61 -27.50
N ARG A 232 6.47 27.75 -26.82
CA ARG A 232 5.95 26.59 -26.07
C ARG A 232 6.51 26.62 -24.65
N PHE A 233 5.70 27.10 -23.73
CA PHE A 233 5.98 27.00 -22.30
C PHE A 233 5.58 25.59 -21.80
N PRO A 234 6.50 24.79 -21.25
CA PRO A 234 6.09 23.68 -20.39
C PRO A 234 5.80 24.25 -18.99
N VAL A 235 4.58 24.76 -18.80
CA VAL A 235 4.01 25.29 -17.53
C VAL A 235 3.86 24.19 -16.45
N SER A 236 4.37 22.99 -16.69
CA SER A 236 4.12 21.82 -15.86
C SER A 236 5.13 21.61 -14.72
N ASP A 237 6.25 22.33 -14.69
CA ASP A 237 7.31 22.08 -13.71
C ASP A 237 7.41 23.19 -12.64
N ASN A 238 7.11 22.79 -11.39
CA ASN A 238 7.09 23.49 -10.09
C ASN A 238 8.31 24.36 -9.69
N SER A 239 9.21 24.71 -10.63
CA SER A 239 10.51 25.33 -10.35
C SER A 239 10.43 26.82 -9.97
N VAL A 240 9.90 27.66 -10.85
CA VAL A 240 9.66 29.10 -10.58
C VAL A 240 8.69 29.28 -9.40
N TRP A 241 7.76 28.34 -9.29
CA TRP A 241 6.71 28.24 -8.29
C TRP A 241 7.20 27.95 -6.85
N ARG A 242 8.47 27.51 -6.68
CA ARG A 242 9.05 27.12 -5.38
C ARG A 242 9.80 28.23 -4.65
N ILE A 243 10.04 29.37 -5.30
CA ILE A 243 11.05 30.35 -4.85
C ILE A 243 10.46 31.48 -4.00
N GLY A 244 9.18 31.40 -3.64
CA GLY A 244 8.63 32.37 -2.70
C GLY A 244 8.22 33.71 -3.32
N ASN A 245 8.68 34.02 -4.55
CA ASN A 245 8.53 35.36 -5.12
C ASN A 245 7.17 35.56 -5.82
N LEU A 246 6.25 36.21 -5.10
CA LEU A 246 4.90 36.53 -5.58
C LEU A 246 4.88 37.36 -6.88
N VAL A 247 5.86 38.27 -7.05
CA VAL A 247 5.93 39.17 -8.22
C VAL A 247 6.20 38.38 -9.50
N GLU A 248 7.16 37.46 -9.44
CA GLU A 248 7.50 36.60 -10.58
C GLU A 248 6.39 35.60 -10.91
N VAL A 249 5.73 35.05 -9.89
CA VAL A 249 4.55 34.20 -10.06
C VAL A 249 3.45 34.92 -10.84
N TYR A 250 3.15 36.17 -10.47
CA TYR A 250 2.17 36.98 -11.21
C TYR A 250 2.63 37.38 -12.61
N ARG A 251 3.92 37.66 -12.83
CA ARG A 251 4.47 37.94 -14.16
C ARG A 251 4.26 36.74 -15.09
N VAL A 252 4.67 35.55 -14.66
CA VAL A 252 4.52 34.30 -15.43
C VAL A 252 3.06 34.00 -15.71
N TRP A 253 2.18 34.20 -14.72
CA TRP A 253 0.74 34.01 -14.90
C TRP A 253 0.14 34.95 -15.96
N ARG A 254 0.54 36.22 -15.97
CA ARG A 254 0.13 37.19 -17.01
C ARG A 254 0.62 36.78 -18.39
N SER A 255 1.89 36.41 -18.52
CA SER A 255 2.46 35.94 -19.79
C SER A 255 1.74 34.69 -20.30
N LEU A 256 1.38 33.76 -19.42
CA LEU A 256 0.63 32.57 -19.79
C LEU A 256 -0.74 32.89 -20.38
N LYS A 257 -1.47 33.82 -19.74
CA LYS A 257 -2.79 34.26 -20.21
C LYS A 257 -2.72 34.97 -21.57
N LEU A 258 -1.68 35.77 -21.79
CA LEU A 258 -1.45 36.42 -23.08
C LEU A 258 -1.19 35.40 -24.20
N ALA A 259 -0.47 34.32 -23.89
CA ALA A 259 -0.16 33.28 -24.87
C ALA A 259 -1.34 32.34 -25.16
N PHE A 260 -2.24 32.11 -24.20
CA PHE A 260 -3.35 31.15 -24.33
C PHE A 260 -4.69 31.78 -23.92
N PRO A 261 -5.57 32.12 -24.88
CA PRO A 261 -6.90 32.70 -24.59
C PRO A 261 -7.78 31.82 -23.70
N LYS A 262 -7.60 30.50 -23.78
CA LYS A 262 -8.21 29.52 -22.86
C LYS A 262 -7.10 28.74 -22.19
N VAL A 263 -6.83 29.08 -20.94
CA VAL A 263 -5.84 28.41 -20.10
C VAL A 263 -6.31 26.96 -19.81
N ALA A 264 -5.43 26.07 -19.34
CA ALA A 264 -5.83 24.71 -18.95
C ALA A 264 -6.17 24.63 -17.45
N ASN A 265 -7.08 23.74 -17.04
CA ASN A 265 -7.38 23.49 -15.61
C ASN A 265 -6.12 23.19 -14.78
N ILE A 266 -5.14 22.47 -15.36
CA ILE A 266 -3.87 22.16 -14.68
C ILE A 266 -3.06 23.43 -14.36
N SER A 267 -3.14 24.45 -15.21
CA SER A 267 -2.42 25.71 -14.99
C SER A 267 -3.07 26.52 -13.87
N TYR A 268 -4.40 26.56 -13.79
CA TYR A 268 -5.12 27.17 -12.66
C TYR A 268 -4.86 26.42 -11.35
N LEU A 269 -4.86 25.08 -11.38
CA LEU A 269 -4.52 24.25 -10.23
C LEU A 269 -3.13 24.61 -9.68
N ASN A 270 -2.12 24.66 -10.56
CA ASN A 270 -0.75 24.98 -10.18
C ASN A 270 -0.66 26.42 -9.63
N MET A 271 -1.29 27.39 -10.29
CA MET A 271 -1.29 28.78 -9.84
C MET A 271 -1.88 28.94 -8.44
N ILE A 272 -3.04 28.33 -8.19
CA ILE A 272 -3.71 28.42 -6.89
C ILE A 272 -2.91 27.72 -5.79
N GLN A 273 -2.35 26.53 -6.06
CA GLN A 273 -1.49 25.84 -5.10
C GLN A 273 -0.28 26.69 -4.69
N VAL A 274 0.30 27.43 -5.64
CA VAL A 274 1.45 28.28 -5.36
C VAL A 274 1.04 29.49 -4.55
N LEU A 275 0.01 30.22 -4.96
CA LEU A 275 -0.48 31.37 -4.19
C LEU A 275 -0.84 30.98 -2.76
N VAL A 276 -1.46 29.81 -2.56
CA VAL A 276 -1.72 29.24 -1.23
C VAL A 276 -0.44 28.96 -0.46
N ASN A 277 0.60 28.39 -1.09
CA ASN A 277 1.88 28.15 -0.43
C ASN A 277 2.66 29.45 -0.13
N LEU A 278 2.41 30.52 -0.88
CA LEU A 278 2.94 31.86 -0.67
C LEU A 278 2.12 32.70 0.32
N ASN A 279 1.10 32.10 0.96
CA ASN A 279 0.15 32.75 1.84
C ASN A 279 -0.64 33.92 1.20
N ASP A 280 -0.72 33.99 -0.14
CA ASP A 280 -1.59 34.93 -0.87
C ASP A 280 -2.94 34.29 -1.18
N LEU A 281 -3.74 34.14 -0.12
CA LEU A 281 -5.10 33.62 -0.22
C LEU A 281 -6.04 34.52 -1.04
N PRO A 282 -6.01 35.87 -0.94
CA PRO A 282 -6.83 36.74 -1.78
C PRO A 282 -6.55 36.57 -3.28
N GLY A 283 -5.27 36.46 -3.64
CA GLY A 283 -4.85 36.16 -5.01
C GLY A 283 -5.37 34.82 -5.51
N ALA A 284 -5.30 33.79 -4.66
CA ALA A 284 -5.79 32.45 -4.97
C ALA A 284 -7.31 32.45 -5.22
N VAL A 285 -8.08 33.14 -4.37
CA VAL A 285 -9.54 33.27 -4.50
C VAL A 285 -9.92 34.01 -5.79
N LYS A 286 -9.19 35.07 -6.15
CA LYS A 286 -9.40 35.78 -7.41
C LYS A 286 -9.19 34.86 -8.61
N CYS A 287 -8.12 34.06 -8.61
CA CYS A 287 -7.83 33.10 -9.68
C CYS A 287 -8.91 32.00 -9.76
N PHE A 288 -9.44 31.56 -8.62
CA PHE A 288 -10.52 30.58 -8.57
C PHE A 288 -11.83 31.11 -9.14
N LYS A 289 -12.25 32.32 -8.76
CA LYS A 289 -13.49 32.94 -9.28
C LYS A 289 -13.42 33.16 -10.79
N GLU A 290 -12.25 33.56 -11.28
CA GLU A 290 -12.00 33.68 -12.72
C GLU A 290 -12.10 32.32 -13.43
N TRP A 291 -11.47 31.29 -12.87
CA TRP A 291 -11.62 29.92 -13.37
C TRP A 291 -13.08 29.49 -13.37
N GLU A 292 -13.81 29.62 -12.26
CA GLU A 292 -15.20 29.19 -12.16
C GLU A 292 -16.11 29.89 -13.19
N SER A 293 -15.84 31.15 -13.50
CA SER A 293 -16.58 31.91 -14.52
C SER A 293 -16.25 31.46 -15.95
N SER A 294 -15.08 30.83 -16.15
CA SER A 294 -14.54 30.50 -17.48
C SER A 294 -14.79 29.06 -17.92
N TYR A 295 -15.11 28.13 -17.01
CA TYR A 295 -15.28 26.70 -17.32
C TYR A 295 -16.64 26.16 -16.88
N GLU A 296 -17.29 25.42 -17.79
CA GLU A 296 -18.54 24.71 -17.51
C GLU A 296 -18.33 23.45 -16.65
N THR A 297 -17.17 22.78 -16.82
CA THR A 297 -16.84 21.56 -16.10
C THR A 297 -16.08 21.85 -14.81
N TYR A 298 -16.66 21.43 -13.68
CA TYR A 298 -16.10 21.69 -12.36
C TYR A 298 -15.02 20.66 -12.00
N ASP A 299 -13.77 21.11 -11.87
CA ASP A 299 -12.65 20.29 -11.44
C ASP A 299 -12.44 20.40 -9.92
N ILE A 300 -12.82 19.34 -9.20
CA ILE A 300 -12.73 19.28 -7.73
C ILE A 300 -11.30 19.52 -7.21
N ARG A 301 -10.25 19.24 -8.00
CA ARG A 301 -8.86 19.43 -7.57
C ARG A 301 -8.53 20.90 -7.36
N ILE A 302 -9.15 21.79 -8.14
CA ILE A 302 -8.95 23.23 -8.05
C ILE A 302 -9.62 23.78 -6.79
N ALA A 303 -10.83 23.29 -6.47
CA ALA A 303 -11.50 23.60 -5.20
C ALA A 303 -10.69 23.08 -4.00
N ASN A 304 -10.17 21.84 -4.07
CA ASN A 304 -9.33 21.27 -3.03
C ASN A 304 -8.06 22.10 -2.76
N ALA A 305 -7.46 22.72 -3.78
CA ALA A 305 -6.32 23.60 -3.58
C ALA A 305 -6.67 24.81 -2.70
N LEU A 306 -7.85 25.41 -2.91
CA LEU A 306 -8.34 26.49 -2.04
C LEU A 306 -8.76 25.99 -0.66
N ILE A 307 -9.47 24.86 -0.57
CA ILE A 307 -9.85 24.25 0.72
C ILE A 307 -8.58 24.02 1.56
N GLY A 308 -7.52 23.49 0.95
CA GLY A 308 -6.22 23.33 1.61
C GLY A 308 -5.55 24.64 2.03
N GLY A 309 -5.82 25.74 1.33
CA GLY A 309 -5.39 27.08 1.74
C GLY A 309 -6.17 27.60 2.95
N TYR A 310 -7.50 27.49 2.93
CA TYR A 310 -8.35 27.89 4.04
C TYR A 310 -8.04 27.10 5.32
N THR A 311 -7.84 25.77 5.22
CA THR A 311 -7.48 24.96 6.39
C THR A 311 -6.07 25.24 6.90
N LYS A 312 -5.13 25.65 6.06
CA LYS A 312 -3.81 26.13 6.51
C LYS A 312 -3.89 27.47 7.24
N ALA A 313 -4.78 28.36 6.79
CA ALA A 313 -5.04 29.67 7.37
C ALA A 313 -6.02 29.65 8.56
N ASP A 314 -6.41 28.46 9.05
CA ASP A 314 -7.34 28.27 10.17
C ASP A 314 -8.77 28.78 9.93
N MET A 315 -9.19 28.88 8.66
CA MET A 315 -10.51 29.36 8.25
C MET A 315 -11.46 28.20 7.92
N LEU A 316 -11.86 27.43 8.92
CA LEU A 316 -12.70 26.22 8.72
C LEU A 316 -14.04 26.54 8.06
N ASP A 317 -14.73 27.60 8.47
CA ASP A 317 -16.03 27.98 7.93
C ASP A 317 -15.97 28.24 6.42
N GLU A 318 -14.91 28.89 5.95
CA GLU A 318 -14.71 29.14 4.52
C GLU A 318 -14.36 27.85 3.77
N ALA A 319 -13.57 26.96 4.38
CA ALA A 319 -13.28 25.64 3.83
C ALA A 319 -14.56 24.79 3.67
N GLU A 320 -15.45 24.82 4.66
CA GLU A 320 -16.75 24.14 4.63
C GLU A 320 -17.70 24.73 3.59
N LYS A 321 -17.79 26.06 3.51
CA LYS A 321 -18.55 26.76 2.46
C LYS A 321 -18.07 26.34 1.08
N MET A 322 -16.76 26.25 0.86
CA MET A 322 -16.18 25.80 -0.42
C MET A 322 -16.49 24.33 -0.74
N LYS A 323 -16.42 23.43 0.25
CA LYS A 323 -16.85 22.03 0.11
C LYS A 323 -18.31 21.93 -0.33
N ASN A 324 -19.19 22.66 0.36
CA ASN A 324 -20.63 22.67 0.07
C ASN A 324 -20.93 23.32 -1.30
N HIS A 325 -20.16 24.33 -1.69
CA HIS A 325 -20.23 24.95 -3.00
C HIS A 325 -19.86 23.97 -4.12
N ALA A 326 -18.79 23.19 -3.95
CA ALA A 326 -18.42 22.14 -4.90
C ALA A 326 -19.53 21.08 -5.07
N ILE A 327 -20.17 20.68 -3.97
CA ILE A 327 -21.31 19.74 -4.00
C ILE A 327 -22.49 20.32 -4.80
N ARG A 328 -22.83 21.61 -4.60
CA ARG A 328 -23.88 22.30 -5.38
C ARG A 328 -23.59 22.34 -6.88
N ARG A 329 -22.31 22.43 -7.25
CA ARG A 329 -21.83 22.36 -8.65
C ARG A 329 -21.74 20.92 -9.19
N LYS A 330 -22.32 19.94 -8.49
CA LYS A 330 -22.33 18.50 -8.81
C LYS A 330 -20.95 17.84 -8.82
N ALA A 331 -19.96 18.46 -8.18
CA ALA A 331 -18.66 17.85 -7.97
C ALA A 331 -18.64 17.12 -6.62
N LYS A 332 -18.40 15.81 -6.64
CA LYS A 332 -18.31 15.01 -5.41
C LYS A 332 -16.95 15.23 -4.73
N PRO A 333 -16.89 15.44 -3.41
CA PRO A 333 -15.66 15.40 -2.64
C PRO A 333 -14.92 14.08 -2.91
N ASN A 334 -13.64 14.16 -3.22
CA ASN A 334 -12.81 12.98 -3.43
C ASN A 334 -11.99 12.66 -2.18
N SER A 335 -11.27 11.55 -2.18
CA SER A 335 -10.39 11.15 -1.08
C SER A 335 -9.44 12.28 -0.63
N LYS A 336 -8.89 13.06 -1.57
CA LYS A 336 -8.01 14.19 -1.24
C LYS A 336 -8.74 15.35 -0.56
N THR A 337 -10.02 15.57 -0.84
CA THR A 337 -10.83 16.56 -0.12
C THR A 337 -10.91 16.19 1.35
N TRP A 338 -11.23 14.93 1.64
CA TRP A 338 -11.35 14.42 3.01
C TRP A 338 -10.00 14.36 3.74
N GLU A 339 -8.92 14.04 3.04
CA GLU A 339 -7.56 14.08 3.59
C GLU A 339 -7.17 15.50 4.06
N ILE A 340 -7.55 16.56 3.33
CA ILE A 340 -7.29 17.94 3.74
C ILE A 340 -8.05 18.32 5.03
N PHE A 341 -9.30 17.88 5.17
CA PHE A 341 -10.07 18.11 6.40
C PHE A 341 -9.54 17.25 7.56
N MET A 342 -9.15 16.01 7.30
CA MET A 342 -8.51 15.13 8.29
C MET A 342 -7.23 15.78 8.83
N ASP A 343 -6.32 16.25 7.98
CA ASP A 343 -5.09 16.93 8.39
C ASP A 343 -5.35 18.21 9.20
N TYR A 344 -6.47 18.90 8.93
CA TYR A 344 -6.90 20.04 9.73
C TYR A 344 -7.37 19.62 11.12
N TYR A 345 -8.28 18.65 11.20
CA TYR A 345 -8.84 18.19 12.47
C TYR A 345 -7.78 17.53 13.37
N LEU A 346 -6.82 16.82 12.79
CA LEU A 346 -5.67 16.28 13.52
C LEU A 346 -4.79 17.37 14.14
N ARG A 347 -4.58 18.50 13.45
CA ARG A 347 -3.85 19.66 14.01
C ARG A 347 -4.61 20.38 15.12
N LYS A 348 -5.94 20.25 15.14
CA LYS A 348 -6.82 20.84 16.16
C LYS A 348 -7.20 19.85 17.26
N GLU A 349 -6.62 18.65 17.25
CA GLU A 349 -6.90 17.57 18.20
C GLU A 349 -8.39 17.14 18.25
N ASN A 350 -9.16 17.43 17.19
CA ASN A 350 -10.54 16.97 17.06
C ASN A 350 -10.57 15.61 16.36
N VAL A 351 -10.44 14.54 17.14
CA VAL A 351 -10.33 13.19 16.59
C VAL A 351 -11.64 12.64 16.04
N GLU A 352 -12.79 12.98 16.63
CA GLU A 352 -14.10 12.52 16.16
C GLU A 352 -14.35 12.90 14.69
N GLU A 353 -14.12 14.16 14.35
CA GLU A 353 -14.27 14.66 12.98
C GLU A 353 -13.19 14.11 12.04
N ALA A 354 -11.98 13.87 12.54
CA ALA A 354 -10.92 13.22 11.77
C ALA A 354 -11.30 11.77 11.38
N VAL A 355 -11.88 10.99 12.29
CA VAL A 355 -12.36 9.62 12.02
C VAL A 355 -13.52 9.62 11.02
N LYS A 356 -14.44 10.59 11.11
CA LYS A 356 -15.49 10.78 10.08
C LYS A 356 -14.89 11.07 8.70
N CYS A 357 -13.84 11.90 8.63
CA CYS A 357 -13.13 12.17 7.38
C CYS A 357 -12.49 10.89 6.80
N ILE A 358 -11.88 10.03 7.64
CA ILE A 358 -11.31 8.75 7.20
C ILE A 358 -12.38 7.86 6.58
N ARG A 359 -13.54 7.72 7.23
CA ARG A 359 -14.66 6.93 6.72
C ARG A 359 -15.09 7.42 5.33
N ASN A 360 -15.31 8.72 5.19
CA ASN A 360 -15.74 9.32 3.94
C ASN A 360 -14.65 9.22 2.84
N ALA A 361 -13.36 9.27 3.21
CA ALA A 361 -12.25 9.11 2.28
C ALA A 361 -12.15 7.67 1.73
N ILE A 362 -12.40 6.67 2.57
CA ILE A 362 -12.44 5.25 2.18
C ILE A 362 -13.62 5.00 1.22
N GLU A 363 -14.81 5.51 1.55
CA GLU A 363 -16.00 5.40 0.69
C GLU A 363 -15.82 6.10 -0.66
N ALA A 364 -15.13 7.24 -0.69
CA ALA A 364 -14.84 7.97 -1.93
C ALA A 364 -13.81 7.26 -2.83
N GLY A 365 -12.90 6.47 -2.26
CA GLY A 365 -11.84 5.76 -2.98
C GLY A 365 -10.85 6.68 -3.73
N ARG A 366 -9.94 6.08 -4.50
CA ARG A 366 -9.03 6.83 -5.39
C ARG A 366 -9.61 6.97 -6.80
N GLY A 367 -9.27 8.07 -7.47
CA GLY A 367 -9.76 8.38 -8.83
C GLY A 367 -9.28 7.42 -9.93
N ASP A 368 -8.32 6.53 -9.64
CA ASP A 368 -7.84 5.46 -10.52
C ASP A 368 -8.61 4.13 -10.31
N GLY A 369 -9.58 4.11 -9.39
CA GLY A 369 -10.30 2.90 -8.98
C GLY A 369 -9.56 2.09 -7.92
N GLY A 370 -8.44 2.59 -7.38
CA GLY A 370 -7.75 2.00 -6.24
C GLY A 370 -8.42 2.35 -4.90
N LYS A 371 -8.10 1.56 -3.87
CA LYS A 371 -8.51 1.85 -2.49
C LYS A 371 -7.72 3.06 -1.96
N TRP A 372 -8.39 3.97 -1.25
CA TRP A 372 -7.68 5.00 -0.49
C TRP A 372 -7.32 4.44 0.88
N VAL A 373 -6.12 4.79 1.34
CA VAL A 373 -5.53 4.28 2.57
C VAL A 373 -4.94 5.47 3.33
N PRO A 374 -5.27 5.65 4.63
CA PRO A 374 -4.69 6.70 5.45
C PRO A 374 -3.17 6.54 5.62
N SER A 375 -2.46 7.65 5.92
CA SER A 375 -1.04 7.58 6.28
C SER A 375 -0.84 6.89 7.62
N ARG A 376 0.29 6.17 7.77
CA ARG A 376 0.65 5.52 9.04
C ARG A 376 0.78 6.52 10.18
N ASP A 377 1.29 7.71 9.88
CA ASP A 377 1.48 8.79 10.86
C ASP A 377 0.13 9.34 11.36
N ALA A 378 -0.85 9.54 10.46
CA ALA A 378 -2.19 9.98 10.85
C ALA A 378 -2.88 8.97 11.77
N ILE A 379 -2.78 7.67 11.45
CA ILE A 379 -3.33 6.61 12.31
C ILE A 379 -2.63 6.61 13.67
N HIS A 380 -1.30 6.74 13.70
CA HIS A 380 -0.55 6.78 14.95
C HIS A 380 -0.96 7.98 15.83
N GLN A 381 -1.14 9.16 15.24
CA GLN A 381 -1.57 10.36 15.95
C GLN A 381 -2.97 10.19 16.55
N ILE A 382 -3.92 9.62 15.79
CA ILE A 382 -5.27 9.33 16.29
C ILE A 382 -5.24 8.31 17.44
N MET A 383 -4.49 7.21 17.27
CA MET A 383 -4.37 6.17 18.30
C MET A 383 -3.70 6.70 19.57
N SER A 384 -2.72 7.60 19.45
CA SER A 384 -2.09 8.26 20.60
C SER A 384 -3.08 9.16 21.36
N HIS A 385 -3.98 9.84 20.66
CA HIS A 385 -5.03 10.64 21.30
C HIS A 385 -6.05 9.76 22.02
N PHE A 386 -6.51 8.66 21.40
CA PHE A 386 -7.40 7.71 22.09
C PHE A 386 -6.76 7.10 23.33
N LEU A 387 -5.44 6.88 23.32
CA LEU A 387 -4.70 6.43 24.50
C LEU A 387 -4.71 7.48 25.63
N GLN A 388 -4.55 8.76 25.31
CA GLN A 388 -4.57 9.86 26.28
C GLN A 388 -5.96 10.03 26.90
N GLU A 389 -7.00 10.04 26.07
CA GLU A 389 -8.41 10.16 26.48
C GLU A 389 -8.98 8.87 27.09
N LYS A 390 -8.25 7.75 26.98
CA LYS A 390 -8.67 6.41 27.40
C LYS A 390 -9.97 5.95 26.72
N ASP A 391 -10.21 6.45 25.50
CA ASP A 391 -11.38 6.13 24.71
C ASP A 391 -11.18 4.81 23.95
N VAL A 392 -11.71 3.74 24.54
CA VAL A 392 -11.68 2.39 23.99
C VAL A 392 -12.67 2.24 22.82
N GLU A 393 -13.85 2.87 22.91
CA GLU A 393 -14.89 2.73 21.89
C GLU A 393 -14.48 3.41 20.58
N GLY A 394 -13.88 4.60 20.67
CA GLY A 394 -13.32 5.30 19.50
C GLY A 394 -12.19 4.53 18.83
N ALA A 395 -11.29 3.92 19.62
CA ALA A 395 -10.18 3.11 19.10
C ALA A 395 -10.67 1.83 18.39
N GLU A 396 -11.66 1.14 18.94
CA GLU A 396 -12.32 -0.02 18.32
C GLU A 396 -13.08 0.38 17.05
N GLY A 397 -13.85 1.48 17.09
CA GLY A 397 -14.57 2.00 15.94
C GLY A 397 -13.65 2.37 14.78
N LEU A 398 -12.46 2.91 15.05
CA LEU A 398 -11.45 3.16 14.03
C LEU A 398 -10.93 1.85 13.41
N LEU A 399 -10.67 0.82 14.22
CA LEU A 399 -10.20 -0.48 13.72
C LEU A 399 -11.24 -1.15 12.80
N GLU A 400 -12.52 -1.07 13.12
CA GLU A 400 -13.59 -1.57 12.25
C GLU A 400 -13.64 -0.84 10.90
N ILE A 401 -13.40 0.48 10.90
CA ILE A 401 -13.31 1.26 9.67
C ILE A 401 -12.09 0.82 8.83
N LEU A 402 -10.96 0.57 9.49
CA LEU A 402 -9.74 0.08 8.84
C LEU A 402 -9.88 -1.35 8.31
N ASP A 403 -10.64 -2.22 8.99
CA ASP A 403 -10.97 -3.57 8.53
C ASP A 403 -11.78 -3.56 7.24
N LYS A 404 -12.78 -2.69 7.17
CA LYS A 404 -13.58 -2.50 5.94
C LYS A 404 -12.74 -2.03 4.76
N ALA A 405 -11.62 -1.36 5.02
CA ALA A 405 -10.69 -0.91 3.99
C ALA A 405 -9.66 -1.99 3.58
N GLU A 406 -9.65 -3.16 4.22
CA GLU A 406 -8.57 -4.16 4.13
C GLU A 406 -7.19 -3.53 4.40
N TYR A 407 -7.12 -2.63 5.38
CA TYR A 407 -5.86 -2.00 5.77
C TYR A 407 -4.99 -2.98 6.55
N GLU A 408 -3.74 -3.15 6.13
CA GLU A 408 -2.75 -3.91 6.88
C GLU A 408 -2.37 -3.14 8.15
N LYS A 409 -2.94 -3.56 9.27
CA LYS A 409 -2.72 -2.97 10.60
C LYS A 409 -1.33 -3.38 11.08
N GLY A 410 -0.43 -2.42 11.18
CA GLY A 410 0.90 -2.67 11.74
C GLY A 410 0.86 -2.95 13.24
N GLU A 411 1.91 -3.61 13.76
CA GLU A 411 2.04 -3.97 15.19
C GLU A 411 1.82 -2.78 16.14
N LYS A 412 2.31 -1.59 15.77
CA LYS A 412 2.17 -0.36 16.56
C LYS A 412 0.72 0.09 16.80
N VAL A 413 -0.20 -0.24 15.88
CA VAL A 413 -1.62 0.10 16.03
C VAL A 413 -2.24 -0.78 17.12
N PHE A 414 -1.92 -2.08 17.10
CA PHE A 414 -2.36 -3.00 18.15
C PHE A 414 -1.68 -2.73 19.49
N GLU A 415 -0.41 -2.35 19.50
CA GLU A 415 0.31 -1.90 20.70
C GLU A 415 -0.42 -0.72 21.36
N SER A 416 -0.80 0.28 20.56
CA SER A 416 -1.51 1.46 21.05
C SER A 416 -2.89 1.09 21.59
N LEU A 417 -3.63 0.21 20.89
CA LEU A 417 -4.93 -0.29 21.34
C LEU A 417 -4.84 -0.99 22.71
N ILE A 418 -3.88 -1.89 22.90
CA ILE A 418 -3.70 -2.63 24.16
C ILE A 418 -3.38 -1.67 25.30
N ARG A 419 -2.54 -0.65 25.04
CA ARG A 419 -2.28 0.41 26.01
C ARG A 419 -3.54 1.22 26.33
N THR A 420 -4.38 1.53 25.35
CA THR A 420 -5.64 2.27 25.57
C THR A 420 -6.59 1.47 26.47
N TYR A 421 -6.77 0.18 26.19
CA TYR A 421 -7.55 -0.71 27.05
C TYR A 421 -7.00 -0.80 28.48
N ALA A 422 -5.67 -0.91 28.62
CA ALA A 422 -5.03 -0.97 29.93
C ALA A 422 -5.19 0.36 30.70
N ALA A 423 -5.06 1.50 30.02
CA ALA A 423 -5.23 2.83 30.62
C ALA A 423 -6.68 3.11 31.04
N ALA A 424 -7.66 2.56 30.31
CA ALA A 424 -9.08 2.63 30.61
C ALA A 424 -9.55 1.60 31.67
N GLY A 425 -8.71 0.61 32.01
CA GLY A 425 -9.07 -0.47 32.93
C GLY A 425 -10.17 -1.41 32.42
N GLN A 426 -10.46 -1.39 31.11
CA GLN A 426 -11.49 -2.22 30.50
C GLN A 426 -10.92 -3.57 30.08
N LYS A 427 -11.64 -4.66 30.39
CA LYS A 427 -11.26 -6.03 30.08
C LYS A 427 -12.06 -6.52 28.87
N SER A 428 -11.38 -7.02 27.82
CA SER A 428 -12.05 -7.60 26.65
C SER A 428 -11.36 -8.89 26.19
N PRO A 429 -12.07 -10.04 26.16
CA PRO A 429 -11.53 -11.31 25.69
C PRO A 429 -11.25 -11.32 24.17
N LEU A 430 -11.79 -10.35 23.42
CA LEU A 430 -11.65 -10.26 21.96
C LEU A 430 -10.25 -9.85 21.49
N ILE A 431 -9.49 -9.12 22.31
CA ILE A 431 -8.15 -8.62 21.97
C ILE A 431 -7.17 -9.80 21.78
N ARG A 432 -7.25 -10.81 22.65
CA ARG A 432 -6.40 -12.02 22.57
C ARG A 432 -6.66 -12.80 21.29
N ARG A 433 -7.92 -12.93 20.88
CA ARG A 433 -8.31 -13.59 19.62
C ARG A 433 -7.73 -12.86 18.42
N ARG A 434 -7.82 -11.53 18.38
CA ARG A 434 -7.30 -10.71 17.26
C ARG A 434 -5.77 -10.79 17.14
N LEU A 435 -5.03 -10.71 18.26
CA LEU A 435 -3.56 -10.83 18.23
C LEU A 435 -3.07 -12.20 17.74
N LYS A 436 -3.78 -13.28 18.08
CA LYS A 436 -3.47 -14.64 17.62
C LYS A 436 -3.82 -14.86 16.14
N MET A 437 -4.92 -14.26 15.65
CA MET A 437 -5.28 -14.32 14.22
C MET A 437 -4.29 -13.55 13.33
N GLU A 438 -3.75 -12.42 13.82
CA GLU A 438 -2.82 -11.57 13.09
C GLU A 438 -1.34 -12.00 13.21
N LYS A 439 -1.03 -13.05 13.98
CA LYS A 439 0.34 -13.59 14.21
C LYS A 439 1.37 -12.55 14.72
N ILE A 440 0.94 -11.62 15.56
CA ILE A 440 1.83 -10.55 16.07
C ILE A 440 2.64 -11.05 17.27
N GLU A 441 3.96 -10.87 17.26
CA GLU A 441 4.83 -11.17 18.40
C GLU A 441 4.68 -10.09 19.49
N VAL A 442 4.22 -10.54 20.65
CA VAL A 442 3.86 -9.72 21.79
C VAL A 442 5.14 -9.46 22.62
N SER A 443 5.76 -8.29 22.47
CA SER A 443 7.01 -7.89 23.17
C SER A 443 6.89 -7.84 24.71
N TYR A 444 8.02 -7.75 25.42
CA TYR A 444 8.08 -7.76 26.90
C TYR A 444 7.22 -6.67 27.60
N LEU A 445 6.90 -5.56 26.92
CA LEU A 445 6.03 -4.51 27.47
C LEU A 445 4.55 -4.94 27.51
N TYR A 446 4.15 -5.85 26.62
CA TYR A 446 2.78 -6.34 26.54
C TYR A 446 2.45 -7.29 27.70
N SER A 447 3.44 -7.98 28.28
CA SER A 447 3.22 -8.87 29.43
C SER A 447 2.88 -8.13 30.73
N ALA A 448 3.21 -6.83 30.82
CA ALA A 448 2.90 -5.99 31.99
C ALA A 448 1.47 -5.43 31.95
N ALA A 449 0.90 -5.21 30.75
CA ALA A 449 -0.47 -4.77 30.56
C ALA A 449 -1.48 -5.94 30.46
N PHE A 450 -1.01 -7.13 30.08
CA PHE A 450 -1.81 -8.35 29.93
C PHE A 450 -2.61 -8.77 31.19
N PRO A 451 -2.08 -8.69 32.42
CA PRO A 451 -2.80 -9.06 33.63
C PRO A 451 -4.01 -8.17 33.92
N LEU A 452 -3.93 -6.89 33.55
CA LEU A 452 -5.01 -5.91 33.73
C LEU A 452 -6.19 -6.12 32.76
N LEU A 453 -6.00 -6.89 31.68
CA LEU A 453 -6.96 -7.10 30.59
C LEU A 453 -7.72 -8.44 30.66
N SER A 454 -7.41 -9.31 31.62
CA SER A 454 -8.06 -10.60 31.85
C SER A 454 -8.86 -10.61 33.17
N PRO A 455 -10.05 -11.23 33.25
CA PRO A 455 -10.74 -11.45 34.53
C PRO A 455 -10.09 -12.53 35.41
N VAL A 456 -9.15 -13.33 34.91
CA VAL A 456 -8.62 -14.48 35.66
C VAL A 456 -7.10 -14.57 35.51
N LEU A 457 -6.46 -14.89 36.65
CA LEU A 457 -5.04 -15.23 36.88
C LEU A 457 -4.12 -14.15 37.48
N GLU A 458 -4.54 -13.52 38.59
CA GLU A 458 -3.56 -12.97 39.56
C GLU A 458 -3.73 -13.47 41.01
N SER A 459 -4.64 -14.40 41.30
CA SER A 459 -4.84 -14.92 42.67
C SER A 459 -4.47 -16.39 42.89
N SER A 460 -3.72 -17.01 41.98
CA SER A 460 -3.25 -18.40 42.14
C SER A 460 -1.73 -18.50 42.00
N SER A 461 -1.03 -17.63 42.71
CA SER A 461 0.34 -17.86 43.16
C SER A 461 0.38 -19.11 44.03
N ASN A 462 0.45 -20.32 43.43
CA ASN A 462 0.97 -21.56 44.03
C ASN A 462 0.86 -22.83 43.14
N ILE A 463 1.01 -22.73 41.81
CA ILE A 463 1.30 -23.91 40.97
C ILE A 463 2.81 -23.90 40.65
N LEU A 464 3.59 -24.52 41.55
CA LEU A 464 5.02 -24.85 41.49
C LEU A 464 5.95 -23.77 40.88
N LEU A 465 6.30 -22.81 41.74
CA LEU A 465 7.49 -21.97 41.65
C LEU A 465 8.75 -22.84 41.86
N ASN A 466 9.60 -22.97 40.84
CA ASN A 466 11.06 -22.90 40.99
C ASN A 466 11.73 -22.65 39.61
N GLU A 467 12.38 -21.48 39.55
CA GLU A 467 13.32 -20.89 38.58
C GLU A 467 13.42 -21.42 37.12
N GLY A 468 13.03 -20.55 36.17
CA GLY A 468 13.25 -20.70 34.71
C GLY A 468 12.14 -20.07 33.85
N GLY A 469 12.41 -19.49 32.68
CA GLY A 469 11.43 -18.75 31.84
C GLY A 469 10.21 -19.58 31.36
N LYS A 470 9.10 -18.91 30.96
CA LYS A 470 7.83 -19.53 30.51
C LYS A 470 7.96 -20.45 29.29
N GLU A 471 8.88 -20.15 28.38
CA GLU A 471 9.10 -20.91 27.14
C GLU A 471 9.92 -22.18 27.38
N ASP A 472 10.92 -22.08 28.27
CA ASP A 472 11.72 -23.22 28.74
C ASP A 472 10.87 -24.18 29.60
N ARG A 473 9.88 -23.65 30.31
CA ARG A 473 8.84 -24.41 31.04
C ARG A 473 7.88 -25.17 30.11
N ARG A 474 7.46 -24.56 28.99
CA ARG A 474 6.59 -25.22 27.98
C ARG A 474 7.33 -26.35 27.26
N ARG A 475 8.62 -26.16 26.97
CA ARG A 475 9.51 -27.22 26.48
C ARG A 475 9.75 -28.34 27.50
N ARG A 476 9.88 -28.04 28.80
CA ARG A 476 10.01 -29.06 29.86
C ARG A 476 8.73 -29.88 30.06
N LEU A 477 7.55 -29.26 29.96
CA LEU A 477 6.25 -29.96 29.99
C LEU A 477 6.09 -30.91 28.79
N LEU A 478 6.44 -30.45 27.58
CA LEU A 478 6.46 -31.29 26.38
C LEU A 478 7.53 -32.40 26.47
N ALA A 479 8.72 -32.12 27.00
CA ALA A 479 9.80 -33.10 27.17
C ALA A 479 9.51 -34.15 28.27
N ALA A 480 8.79 -33.78 29.33
CA ALA A 480 8.33 -34.72 30.37
C ALA A 480 7.13 -35.58 29.93
N VAL A 481 6.54 -35.28 28.76
CA VAL A 481 5.45 -36.05 28.16
C VAL A 481 5.96 -36.94 27.02
N TYR A 482 7.09 -36.62 26.39
CA TYR A 482 7.52 -37.24 25.13
C TYR A 482 8.95 -37.79 25.16
N ASN A 483 9.10 -39.11 24.96
CA ASN A 483 10.25 -39.66 24.25
C ASN A 483 9.81 -40.91 23.47
N ASN A 484 10.39 -41.07 22.26
CA ASN A 484 10.28 -42.05 21.14
C ASN A 484 9.59 -43.44 21.27
N GLN A 485 8.77 -43.73 22.28
CA GLN A 485 8.02 -44.99 22.46
C GLN A 485 6.57 -44.78 22.94
N GLY A 486 5.98 -43.59 22.76
CA GLY A 486 4.52 -43.41 22.88
C GLY A 486 3.91 -43.58 24.27
N SER A 487 4.63 -43.26 25.35
CA SER A 487 4.10 -43.32 26.72
C SER A 487 4.37 -42.02 27.51
N PHE A 488 3.35 -41.51 28.21
CA PHE A 488 3.41 -40.30 29.05
C PHE A 488 4.37 -40.52 30.23
N GLN A 489 5.52 -39.86 30.26
CA GLN A 489 6.42 -39.90 31.43
C GLN A 489 5.75 -39.30 32.68
N ALA A 490 4.84 -38.33 32.54
CA ALA A 490 4.06 -37.78 33.66
C ALA A 490 3.08 -38.79 34.30
N ILE A 491 2.55 -39.73 33.51
CA ILE A 491 1.73 -40.85 34.00
C ILE A 491 2.62 -41.93 34.65
N LEU A 492 3.85 -42.09 34.15
CA LEU A 492 4.85 -43.04 34.67
C LEU A 492 5.57 -42.54 35.93
N ALA A 493 5.69 -41.23 36.13
CA ALA A 493 6.40 -40.62 37.27
C ALA A 493 5.51 -40.42 38.51
N GLU A 494 4.19 -40.38 38.34
CA GLU A 494 3.25 -40.09 39.42
C GLU A 494 2.67 -41.39 40.00
N GLU A 495 3.22 -41.86 41.12
CA GLU A 495 2.82 -43.12 41.77
C GLU A 495 1.76 -42.96 42.87
N GLU A 496 1.59 -41.74 43.40
CA GLU A 496 0.79 -41.46 44.59
C GLU A 496 -0.47 -40.63 44.35
N ARG A 497 -0.49 -39.80 43.30
CA ARG A 497 -1.62 -38.91 42.96
C ARG A 497 -2.35 -39.36 41.71
N LEU A 498 -3.63 -38.99 41.62
CA LEU A 498 -4.44 -39.17 40.42
C LEU A 498 -4.00 -38.16 39.34
N VAL A 499 -3.70 -38.64 38.15
CA VAL A 499 -3.39 -37.81 36.99
C VAL A 499 -4.67 -37.56 36.19
N ILE A 500 -5.07 -36.30 36.08
CA ILE A 500 -6.23 -35.86 35.32
C ILE A 500 -5.71 -35.18 34.05
N ILE A 501 -6.17 -35.61 32.88
CA ILE A 501 -5.76 -35.02 31.61
C ILE A 501 -6.99 -34.49 30.88
N ARG A 502 -6.97 -33.20 30.56
CA ARG A 502 -7.96 -32.54 29.68
C ARG A 502 -7.36 -32.42 28.28
N PHE A 503 -7.93 -33.14 27.33
CA PHE A 503 -7.66 -33.04 25.90
C PHE A 503 -8.64 -32.07 25.24
N GLY A 504 -8.13 -31.23 24.36
CA GLY A 504 -8.94 -30.34 23.51
C GLY A 504 -8.23 -29.01 23.26
N HIS A 505 -8.82 -28.16 22.43
CA HIS A 505 -8.20 -26.89 22.11
C HIS A 505 -8.53 -25.80 23.12
N ASP A 506 -7.55 -24.94 23.41
CA ASP A 506 -7.74 -23.82 24.34
C ASP A 506 -8.75 -22.75 23.84
N TRP A 507 -9.19 -22.86 22.58
CA TRP A 507 -10.17 -21.98 21.96
C TRP A 507 -11.59 -22.57 21.88
N ASP A 508 -11.80 -23.84 22.22
CA ASP A 508 -13.14 -24.44 22.18
C ASP A 508 -13.96 -24.02 23.41
N GLU A 509 -15.20 -23.58 23.18
CA GLU A 509 -16.09 -23.06 24.24
C GLU A 509 -16.28 -24.07 25.37
N THR A 510 -16.44 -25.35 25.03
CA THR A 510 -16.56 -26.45 25.99
C THR A 510 -15.28 -26.65 26.79
N CYS A 511 -14.10 -26.48 26.18
CA CYS A 511 -12.82 -26.54 26.91
C CYS A 511 -12.66 -25.38 27.87
N MET A 512 -13.05 -24.16 27.47
CA MET A 512 -12.99 -22.99 28.34
C MET A 512 -13.88 -23.14 29.58
N GLN A 513 -15.12 -23.61 29.39
CA GLN A 513 -16.03 -23.90 30.50
C GLN A 513 -15.44 -24.98 31.43
N MET A 514 -14.83 -26.02 30.88
CA MET A 514 -14.20 -27.07 31.68
C MET A 514 -12.94 -26.57 32.41
N ASP A 515 -12.12 -25.75 31.76
CA ASP A 515 -10.90 -25.18 32.33
C ASP A 515 -11.20 -24.25 33.51
N GLU A 516 -12.31 -23.52 33.49
CA GLU A 516 -12.79 -22.74 34.64
C GLU A 516 -13.06 -23.63 35.85
N VAL A 517 -13.74 -24.76 35.65
CA VAL A 517 -13.99 -25.74 36.72
C VAL A 517 -12.68 -26.35 37.22
N LEU A 518 -11.82 -26.81 36.32
CA LEU A 518 -10.51 -27.40 36.65
C LEU A 518 -9.63 -26.44 37.44
N ALA A 519 -9.57 -25.17 37.03
CA ALA A 519 -8.81 -24.15 37.74
C ALA A 519 -9.38 -23.88 39.14
N SER A 520 -10.71 -23.87 39.28
CA SER A 520 -11.37 -23.62 40.57
C SER A 520 -11.14 -24.74 41.61
N VAL A 521 -10.86 -25.96 41.16
CA VAL A 521 -10.65 -27.12 42.04
C VAL A 521 -9.18 -27.48 42.25
N ALA A 522 -8.27 -26.99 41.39
CA ALA A 522 -6.87 -27.42 41.34
C ALA A 522 -6.18 -27.32 42.70
N GLU A 523 -6.40 -26.21 43.42
CA GLU A 523 -5.83 -25.98 44.75
C GLU A 523 -6.40 -26.94 45.80
N THR A 524 -7.69 -27.25 45.71
CA THR A 524 -8.41 -28.13 46.64
C THR A 524 -7.93 -29.59 46.51
N ILE A 525 -7.64 -30.05 45.30
CA ILE A 525 -7.29 -31.45 45.02
C ILE A 525 -5.78 -31.70 44.92
N LYS A 526 -4.94 -30.67 44.99
CA LYS A 526 -3.48 -30.74 44.73
C LYS A 526 -2.71 -31.83 45.49
N ASN A 527 -3.21 -32.18 46.68
CA ASN A 527 -2.57 -33.16 47.57
C ASN A 527 -2.75 -34.60 47.07
N PHE A 528 -3.77 -34.89 46.25
CA PHE A 528 -4.10 -36.24 45.80
C PHE A 528 -4.41 -36.35 44.31
N ALA A 529 -4.44 -35.24 43.57
CA ALA A 529 -4.58 -35.20 42.13
C ALA A 529 -3.72 -34.11 41.49
N VAL A 530 -3.37 -34.30 40.23
CA VAL A 530 -2.66 -33.33 39.37
C VAL A 530 -3.38 -33.22 38.04
N ILE A 531 -3.50 -32.00 37.51
CA ILE A 531 -4.22 -31.71 36.25
C ILE A 531 -3.22 -31.32 35.16
N TYR A 532 -3.38 -31.91 33.98
CA TYR A 532 -2.67 -31.54 32.75
C TYR A 532 -3.66 -31.12 31.67
N LEU A 533 -3.30 -30.10 30.90
CA LEU A 533 -4.04 -29.64 29.74
C LEU A 533 -3.22 -29.98 28.48
N VAL A 534 -3.82 -30.64 27.51
CA VAL A 534 -3.14 -31.13 26.31
C VAL A 534 -3.92 -30.71 25.06
N ASP A 535 -3.24 -30.04 24.14
CA ASP A 535 -3.79 -29.72 22.83
C ASP A 535 -3.71 -30.95 21.92
N ILE A 536 -4.84 -31.35 21.36
CA ILE A 536 -4.94 -32.55 20.50
C ILE A 536 -4.13 -32.45 19.21
N THR A 537 -3.76 -31.25 18.74
CA THR A 537 -2.85 -31.09 17.60
C THR A 537 -1.41 -31.47 17.91
N GLU A 538 -1.02 -31.42 19.18
CA GLU A 538 0.33 -31.76 19.63
C GLU A 538 0.49 -33.28 19.87
N VAL A 539 -0.62 -34.03 19.94
CA VAL A 539 -0.66 -35.47 20.27
C VAL A 539 -1.50 -36.32 19.29
N PRO A 540 -1.20 -36.32 17.98
CA PRO A 540 -2.04 -36.96 16.97
C PRO A 540 -2.25 -38.46 17.19
N ASP A 541 -1.25 -39.19 17.69
CA ASP A 541 -1.33 -40.63 17.94
C ASP A 541 -2.39 -40.99 19.02
N PHE A 542 -2.58 -40.10 19.99
CA PHE A 542 -3.54 -40.27 21.07
C PHE A 542 -4.98 -40.00 20.63
N ASN A 543 -5.16 -39.16 19.61
CA ASN A 543 -6.48 -38.87 19.07
C ASN A 543 -7.12 -40.14 18.50
N THR A 544 -6.33 -40.97 17.82
CA THR A 544 -6.79 -42.28 17.33
C THR A 544 -6.92 -43.29 18.47
N MET A 545 -5.95 -43.35 19.39
CA MET A 545 -5.95 -44.35 20.48
C MET A 545 -7.13 -44.21 21.44
N TYR A 546 -7.52 -42.98 21.80
CA TYR A 546 -8.59 -42.69 22.76
C TYR A 546 -9.85 -42.11 22.11
N GLU A 547 -9.94 -42.15 20.78
CA GLU A 547 -11.07 -41.65 19.99
C GLU A 547 -11.44 -40.20 20.35
N LEU A 548 -10.45 -39.31 20.42
CA LEU A 548 -10.61 -37.92 20.86
C LEU A 548 -11.21 -37.06 19.74
N TYR A 549 -12.52 -37.20 19.52
CA TYR A 549 -13.30 -36.42 18.54
C TYR A 549 -14.13 -35.30 19.17
N ASP A 550 -14.36 -35.37 20.48
CA ASP A 550 -15.15 -34.40 21.22
C ASP A 550 -14.33 -33.12 21.49
N PRO A 551 -14.97 -31.92 21.50
CA PRO A 551 -14.27 -30.65 21.72
C PRO A 551 -13.47 -30.59 23.01
N SER A 552 -13.97 -31.20 24.10
CA SER A 552 -13.31 -31.28 25.39
C SER A 552 -13.46 -32.67 25.98
N THR A 553 -12.34 -33.30 26.31
CA THR A 553 -12.32 -34.65 26.87
C THR A 553 -11.47 -34.69 28.13
N VAL A 554 -12.00 -35.21 29.24
CA VAL A 554 -11.25 -35.42 30.48
C VAL A 554 -11.12 -36.91 30.79
N MET A 555 -9.89 -37.33 31.10
CA MET A 555 -9.52 -38.71 31.40
C MET A 555 -8.71 -38.79 32.70
N PHE A 556 -8.79 -39.94 33.38
CA PHE A 556 -8.16 -40.18 34.68
C PHE A 556 -7.15 -41.32 34.60
N PHE A 557 -5.98 -41.14 35.20
CA PHE A 557 -4.92 -42.14 35.24
C PHE A 557 -4.35 -42.24 36.66
N PHE A 558 -4.01 -43.45 37.09
CA PHE A 558 -3.36 -43.70 38.38
C PHE A 558 -2.35 -44.83 38.21
N ARG A 559 -1.08 -44.61 38.59
CA ARG A 559 0.01 -45.60 38.46
C ARG A 559 0.09 -46.23 37.07
N ASN A 560 0.10 -45.39 36.04
CA ASN A 560 0.12 -45.82 34.65
C ASN A 560 -1.05 -46.72 34.20
N LYS A 561 -2.19 -46.62 34.88
CA LYS A 561 -3.44 -47.26 34.46
C LYS A 561 -4.51 -46.21 34.25
N HIS A 562 -5.18 -46.27 33.10
CA HIS A 562 -6.40 -45.52 32.85
C HIS A 562 -7.50 -46.02 33.80
N ILE A 563 -8.15 -45.09 34.49
CA ILE A 563 -9.23 -45.37 35.43
C ILE A 563 -10.53 -44.94 34.78
N MET A 564 -11.40 -45.92 34.54
CA MET A 564 -12.73 -45.71 33.98
C MET A 564 -13.71 -45.27 35.07
N ILE A 565 -14.68 -44.46 34.69
CA ILE A 565 -15.75 -44.00 35.57
C ILE A 565 -17.11 -44.24 34.91
N ASP A 566 -17.97 -45.01 35.56
CA ASP A 566 -19.36 -45.20 35.16
C ASP A 566 -20.17 -43.98 35.61
N LEU A 567 -20.52 -43.15 34.63
CA LEU A 567 -21.35 -41.95 34.78
C LEU A 567 -22.79 -42.22 34.34
N GLY A 568 -23.14 -43.44 33.94
CA GLY A 568 -24.47 -43.77 33.39
C GLY A 568 -24.74 -43.23 31.97
N THR A 569 -23.76 -42.57 31.34
CA THR A 569 -23.84 -42.05 29.97
C THR A 569 -23.55 -43.09 28.88
N GLY A 570 -23.08 -44.27 29.28
CA GLY A 570 -22.64 -45.34 28.37
C GLY A 570 -21.17 -45.24 27.93
N ASN A 571 -20.51 -44.10 28.16
CA ASN A 571 -19.07 -43.93 27.93
C ASN A 571 -18.31 -43.82 29.26
N ASN A 572 -17.64 -44.91 29.63
CA ASN A 572 -16.93 -44.98 30.91
C ASN A 572 -15.46 -44.55 30.80
N ASN A 573 -14.97 -44.28 29.59
CA ASN A 573 -13.56 -44.02 29.35
C ASN A 573 -13.19 -42.56 29.58
N LYS A 574 -14.15 -41.64 29.41
CA LYS A 574 -13.88 -40.21 29.38
C LYS A 574 -15.13 -39.39 29.69
N ILE A 575 -14.92 -38.19 30.23
CA ILE A 575 -15.94 -37.15 30.35
C ILE A 575 -15.80 -36.25 29.11
N ASN A 576 -16.79 -36.26 28.23
CA ASN A 576 -16.77 -35.50 26.97
C ASN A 576 -17.69 -34.27 26.95
N TRP A 577 -18.12 -33.79 28.11
CA TRP A 577 -18.89 -32.55 28.28
C TRP A 577 -18.25 -31.65 29.35
N ALA A 578 -18.56 -30.36 29.29
CA ALA A 578 -18.15 -29.43 30.34
C ALA A 578 -19.04 -29.59 31.57
N LEU A 579 -18.42 -29.86 32.72
CA LEU A 579 -19.09 -29.76 34.01
C LEU A 579 -19.29 -28.28 34.36
N LYS A 580 -20.34 -27.98 35.12
CA LYS A 580 -20.66 -26.61 35.56
C LYS A 580 -20.49 -26.41 37.06
N ASP A 581 -20.55 -27.49 37.83
CA ASP A 581 -20.43 -27.45 39.28
C ASP A 581 -19.05 -27.98 39.71
N LYS A 582 -18.32 -27.17 40.49
CA LYS A 582 -17.01 -27.51 41.03
C LYS A 582 -17.09 -28.58 42.10
N GLN A 583 -18.16 -28.61 42.92
CA GLN A 583 -18.28 -29.61 43.98
C GLN A 583 -18.50 -30.99 43.38
N GLU A 584 -19.33 -31.06 42.34
CA GLU A 584 -19.56 -32.26 41.55
C GLU A 584 -18.26 -32.84 40.96
N PHE A 585 -17.38 -31.98 40.43
CA PHE A 585 -16.09 -32.43 39.92
C PHE A 585 -15.15 -32.93 41.04
N ILE A 586 -15.13 -32.29 42.21
CA ILE A 586 -14.36 -32.76 43.38
C ILE A 586 -14.84 -34.14 43.81
N ASP A 587 -16.16 -34.34 43.93
CA ASP A 587 -16.75 -35.62 44.35
C ASP A 587 -16.39 -36.76 43.36
N ILE A 588 -16.37 -36.46 42.05
CA ILE A 588 -15.88 -37.38 41.02
C ILE A 588 -14.41 -37.73 41.25
N VAL A 589 -13.54 -36.73 41.41
CA VAL A 589 -12.10 -36.93 41.58
C VAL A 589 -11.80 -37.74 42.84
N GLU A 590 -12.47 -37.46 43.95
CA GLU A 590 -12.33 -38.24 45.19
C GLU A 590 -12.74 -39.70 45.02
N THR A 591 -13.85 -39.93 44.32
CA THR A 591 -14.37 -41.28 44.05
C THR A 591 -13.40 -42.08 43.20
N VAL A 592 -12.88 -41.47 42.13
CA VAL A 592 -11.86 -42.07 41.26
C VAL A 592 -10.58 -42.37 42.05
N TYR A 593 -10.09 -41.42 42.85
CA TYR A 593 -8.88 -41.62 43.64
C TYR A 593 -9.02 -42.74 44.68
N ARG A 594 -10.13 -42.77 45.43
CA ARG A 594 -10.40 -43.82 46.44
C ARG A 594 -10.54 -45.20 45.80
N GLY A 595 -11.20 -45.28 44.64
CA GLY A 595 -11.35 -46.53 43.90
C GLY A 595 -10.03 -47.03 43.31
N ALA A 596 -9.26 -46.14 42.70
CA ALA A 596 -7.94 -46.44 42.12
C ALA A 596 -6.95 -46.91 43.20
N ARG A 597 -6.93 -46.29 44.39
CA ARG A 597 -6.11 -46.76 45.53
C ARG A 597 -6.47 -48.16 46.03
N LYS A 598 -7.72 -48.57 45.85
CA LYS A 598 -8.20 -49.93 46.16
C LYS A 598 -7.97 -50.92 45.01
N GLY A 599 -7.26 -50.51 43.95
CA GLY A 599 -6.95 -51.35 42.80
C GLY A 599 -8.10 -51.52 41.81
N ARG A 600 -9.16 -50.70 41.90
CA ARG A 600 -10.31 -50.77 40.97
C ARG A 600 -10.00 -49.96 39.70
N GLY A 601 -10.16 -50.60 38.54
CA GLY A 601 -10.02 -49.95 37.23
C GLY A 601 -11.30 -49.28 36.71
N LEU A 602 -12.44 -49.58 37.33
CA LEU A 602 -13.73 -48.94 37.07
C LEU A 602 -14.34 -48.50 38.41
N VAL A 603 -14.78 -47.24 38.47
CA VAL A 603 -15.50 -46.68 39.62
C VAL A 603 -16.87 -46.20 39.18
N ILE A 604 -17.85 -46.22 40.08
CA ILE A 604 -19.19 -45.68 39.80
C ILE A 604 -19.23 -44.27 40.35
N ALA A 605 -19.65 -43.30 39.53
CA ALA A 605 -19.76 -41.92 39.95
C ALA A 605 -20.79 -41.76 41.08
N PRO A 606 -20.64 -40.76 41.96
CA PRO A 606 -21.63 -40.48 43.03
C PRO A 606 -23.03 -40.15 42.51
N LYS A 607 -23.13 -39.70 41.26
CA LYS A 607 -24.34 -39.24 40.60
C LYS A 607 -24.47 -39.91 39.23
N ASP A 608 -25.69 -40.30 38.88
CA ASP A 608 -26.03 -40.83 37.57
C ASP A 608 -26.32 -39.68 36.58
N TYR A 609 -25.61 -39.68 35.45
CA TYR A 609 -25.77 -38.73 34.34
C TYR A 609 -26.55 -39.32 33.17
N SER A 610 -27.12 -40.52 33.33
CA SER A 610 -28.01 -41.14 32.35
C SER A 610 -29.23 -40.25 32.09
N THR A 611 -29.65 -40.17 30.84
CA THR A 611 -30.90 -39.50 30.45
C THR A 611 -32.15 -40.27 30.91
N LYS A 612 -31.99 -41.43 31.55
CA LYS A 612 -33.06 -42.34 32.00
C LYS A 612 -33.92 -41.78 33.14
N TYR A 613 -33.48 -40.71 33.80
CA TYR A 613 -34.25 -39.99 34.83
C TYR A 613 -34.57 -38.53 34.43
N ARG A 614 -34.41 -38.18 33.15
CA ARG A 614 -34.77 -36.85 32.61
C ARG A 614 -36.13 -36.80 31.90
N TYR A 615 -36.90 -37.90 31.94
CA TYR A 615 -38.29 -37.96 31.50
C TYR A 615 -39.14 -38.73 32.50
#